data_AF-A0A1J9SE10-F1
#
_entry.id   AF-A0A1J9SE10-F1
#
_cell.length_a   1.000
_cell.length_b   1.000
_cell.length_c   1.000
_cell.angle_alpha   90.00
_cell.angle_beta   90.00
_cell.angle_gamma   90.00
#
_symmetry.space_group_name_H-M   'P 1'
#
loop_
_entity.id
_entity.type
_entity.pdbx_description
1 polymer ?
#
loop_
_entity_poly.entity_id
_entity_poly.type
_entity_poly.pdbx_seq_one_letter_code
_entity_poly.pdbx_strand_id
1 'polypeptide(L)'
;MATPPSSMPAAERKLTRSSLNFRSSVISVFVAMNRVEPFMLHRDLITATSRLFHQHRFDSVVHLPHETPALFEVYAEWVYSNRSSAILQNLRAHEVVHRADGSGQLDQPGADHLLGLAILGERLRDVTFKNAVVDAYVDMLMTGCICPTHFAKAIYEGLPRGNGFARLYVDVWCWNSDESWFEELEERDDPNSAPGAFWLDVVKRRIQLGRRVYDARIKAPWVANRAQYYEVEGEMVLDDEENAEQAVGTEDDDIDVLVKPEPKSR
;
A
#
# COMPACT_ATOMS: atom_id res chain seq x y z
N MET A 1 -27.18 51.26 -3.84
CA MET A 1 -26.94 50.58 -2.55
C MET A 1 -26.92 49.09 -2.81
N ALA A 2 -25.73 48.49 -2.89
CA ALA A 2 -25.55 47.06 -3.11
C ALA A 2 -24.65 46.54 -1.97
N THR A 3 -25.18 45.60 -1.20
CA THR A 3 -24.49 44.91 -0.11
C THR A 3 -23.48 43.89 -0.66
N PRO A 4 -22.29 43.74 -0.08
CA PRO A 4 -21.33 42.72 -0.49
C PRO A 4 -21.72 41.34 0.09
N PRO A 5 -21.35 40.23 -0.56
CA PRO A 5 -21.63 38.90 -0.04
C PRO A 5 -20.71 38.55 1.13
N SER A 6 -21.35 38.05 2.18
CA SER A 6 -20.82 37.51 3.43
C SER A 6 -19.72 36.46 3.17
N SER A 7 -18.53 36.66 3.73
CA SER A 7 -17.47 35.65 3.73
C SER A 7 -17.82 34.51 4.69
N MET A 8 -17.87 33.28 4.19
CA MET A 8 -17.90 32.09 5.04
C MET A 8 -16.52 31.82 5.63
N PRO A 9 -16.42 31.34 6.89
CA PRO A 9 -15.16 31.08 7.53
C PRO A 9 -14.52 29.82 6.97
N ALA A 10 -13.23 29.92 6.62
CA ALA A 10 -12.39 28.77 6.34
C ALA A 10 -12.28 27.93 7.62
N ALA A 11 -12.78 26.70 7.56
CA ALA A 11 -12.54 25.71 8.61
C ALA A 11 -11.06 25.32 8.57
N GLU A 12 -10.24 25.98 9.40
CA GLU A 12 -8.88 25.55 9.71
C GLU A 12 -8.93 24.18 10.39
N ARG A 13 -8.70 23.11 9.62
CA ARG A 13 -8.35 21.81 10.17
C ARG A 13 -6.97 21.93 10.82
N LYS A 14 -6.94 22.12 12.14
CA LYS A 14 -5.73 21.99 12.95
C LYS A 14 -5.19 20.56 12.80
N LEU A 15 -4.12 20.40 12.03
CA LEU A 15 -3.29 19.19 12.13
C LEU A 15 -2.64 19.19 13.51
N THR A 16 -3.21 18.44 14.44
CA THR A 16 -2.52 18.10 15.69
C THR A 16 -1.36 17.18 15.35
N ARG A 17 -0.13 17.69 15.48
CA ARG A 17 1.10 16.88 15.48
C ARG A 17 0.96 15.84 16.60
N SER A 18 0.69 14.59 16.26
CA SER A 18 0.72 13.50 17.23
C SER A 18 2.15 13.36 17.74
N SER A 19 2.38 13.65 19.02
CA SER A 19 3.66 13.36 19.64
C SER A 19 3.87 11.85 19.68
N LEU A 20 4.98 11.36 19.12
CA LEU A 20 5.36 9.95 19.21
C LEU A 20 5.48 9.55 20.69
N ASN A 21 4.70 8.54 21.12
CA ASN A 21 4.73 8.06 22.49
C ASN A 21 5.70 6.87 22.63
N PHE A 22 6.95 7.16 22.94
CA PHE A 22 7.98 6.14 23.19
C PHE A 22 7.91 5.50 24.60
N ARG A 23 6.86 5.80 25.38
CA ARG A 23 6.68 5.21 26.72
C ARG A 23 5.83 3.94 26.71
N SER A 24 5.33 3.53 25.54
CA SER A 24 4.53 2.32 25.43
C SER A 24 5.38 1.07 25.61
N SER A 25 4.73 -0.03 25.99
CA SER A 25 5.34 -1.36 25.92
C SER A 25 5.81 -1.66 24.49
N VAL A 26 6.81 -2.54 24.38
CA VAL A 26 7.35 -3.01 23.11
C VAL A 26 6.68 -4.34 22.72
N ILE A 27 6.41 -4.50 21.43
CA ILE A 27 5.97 -5.76 20.82
C ILE A 27 7.11 -6.32 19.97
N SER A 28 7.30 -7.65 20.01
CA SER A 28 8.30 -8.36 19.21
C SER A 28 7.62 -8.92 17.96
N VAL A 29 8.04 -8.48 16.77
CA VAL A 29 7.47 -8.94 15.49
C VAL A 29 8.47 -9.79 14.74
N PHE A 30 8.18 -11.08 14.59
CA PHE A 30 8.99 -12.01 13.82
C PHE A 30 8.50 -12.02 12.37
N VAL A 31 9.38 -11.66 11.44
CA VAL A 31 9.07 -11.55 10.01
C VAL A 31 9.86 -12.60 9.25
N ALA A 32 9.19 -13.35 8.37
CA ALA A 32 9.67 -14.56 7.70
C ALA A 32 9.82 -15.78 8.62
N MET A 33 9.57 -16.98 8.07
CA MET A 33 9.58 -18.25 8.81
C MET A 33 10.88 -18.55 9.58
N ASN A 34 12.03 -18.15 9.03
CA ASN A 34 13.34 -18.56 9.52
C ASN A 34 14.11 -17.46 10.27
N ARG A 35 13.48 -16.29 10.51
CA ARG A 35 14.18 -15.20 11.17
C ARG A 35 14.16 -15.40 12.68
N VAL A 36 15.35 -15.37 13.29
CA VAL A 36 15.53 -15.55 14.73
C VAL A 36 15.41 -14.23 15.48
N GLU A 37 15.75 -13.10 14.84
CA GLU A 37 15.71 -11.78 15.48
C GLU A 37 14.42 -11.04 15.14
N PRO A 38 13.61 -10.66 16.15
CA PRO A 38 12.38 -9.90 15.92
C PRO A 38 12.66 -8.42 15.69
N PHE A 39 11.74 -7.74 15.01
CA PHE A 39 11.63 -6.30 15.07
C PHE A 39 11.01 -5.88 16.40
N MET A 40 11.67 -4.97 17.12
CA MET A 40 11.21 -4.46 18.41
C MET A 40 10.51 -3.11 18.20
N LEU A 41 9.19 -3.08 18.30
CA LEU A 41 8.38 -1.90 17.95
C LEU A 41 7.55 -1.40 19.14
N HIS A 42 7.42 -0.09 19.29
CA HIS A 42 6.56 0.51 20.31
C HIS A 42 5.10 0.25 19.94
N ARG A 43 4.38 -0.42 20.85
CA ARG A 43 2.98 -0.84 20.68
C ARG A 43 2.08 0.33 20.29
N ASP A 44 2.18 1.47 20.96
CA ASP A 44 1.31 2.62 20.65
C ASP A 44 1.54 3.16 19.24
N LEU A 45 2.76 3.05 18.69
CA LEU A 45 3.05 3.55 17.36
C LEU A 45 2.45 2.65 16.27
N ILE A 46 2.63 1.34 16.41
CA ILE A 46 2.23 0.37 15.39
C ILE A 46 0.73 0.08 15.42
N THR A 47 0.11 0.10 16.60
CA THR A 47 -1.34 -0.11 16.77
C THR A 47 -2.18 1.12 16.45
N ALA A 48 -1.56 2.29 16.31
CA ALA A 48 -2.25 3.54 16.00
C ALA A 48 -2.73 3.64 14.55
N THR A 49 -2.26 2.76 13.65
CA THR A 49 -2.65 2.77 12.22
C THR A 49 -2.94 1.40 11.65
N SER A 50 -2.20 0.37 12.07
CA SER A 50 -2.45 -0.98 11.59
C SER A 50 -3.57 -1.63 12.40
N ARG A 51 -4.66 -2.00 11.72
CA ARG A 51 -5.76 -2.76 12.34
C ARG A 51 -5.32 -4.15 12.76
N LEU A 52 -4.42 -4.79 12.00
CA LEU A 52 -3.86 -6.08 12.38
C LEU A 52 -3.16 -5.97 13.74
N PHE A 53 -2.24 -5.02 13.91
CA PHE A 53 -1.58 -4.86 15.19
C PHE A 53 -2.51 -4.38 16.29
N HIS A 54 -3.54 -3.58 15.97
CA HIS A 54 -4.57 -3.21 16.93
C HIS A 54 -5.33 -4.42 17.49
N GLN A 55 -5.66 -5.41 16.64
CA GLN A 55 -6.28 -6.67 17.06
C GLN A 55 -5.35 -7.46 17.99
N HIS A 56 -4.05 -7.43 17.72
CA HIS A 56 -3.01 -8.07 18.54
C HIS A 56 -2.38 -7.14 19.59
N ARG A 57 -3.09 -6.07 20.01
CA ARG A 57 -2.52 -5.04 20.90
C ARG A 57 -2.11 -5.57 22.27
N PHE A 58 -2.67 -6.68 22.73
CA PHE A 58 -2.31 -7.26 24.02
C PHE A 58 -1.16 -8.29 23.91
N ASP A 59 -0.85 -8.73 22.71
CA ASP A 59 0.19 -9.72 22.48
C ASP A 59 1.58 -9.09 22.66
N SER A 60 2.49 -9.85 23.27
CA SER A 60 3.90 -9.48 23.41
C SER A 60 4.71 -9.89 22.17
N VAL A 61 4.20 -10.87 21.40
CA VAL A 61 4.86 -11.45 20.23
C VAL A 61 3.85 -11.64 19.09
N VAL A 62 4.20 -11.19 17.89
CA VAL A 62 3.43 -11.40 16.65
C VAL A 62 4.33 -12.03 15.60
N HIS A 63 3.83 -13.04 14.90
CA HIS A 63 4.54 -13.72 13.82
C HIS A 63 3.89 -13.39 12.47
N LEU A 64 4.72 -13.00 11.51
CA LEU A 64 4.38 -12.66 10.13
C LEU A 64 5.23 -13.53 9.19
N PRO A 65 4.93 -14.84 9.08
CA PRO A 65 5.82 -15.82 8.43
C PRO A 65 5.94 -15.64 6.92
N HIS A 66 4.96 -14.99 6.28
CA HIS A 66 4.88 -14.80 4.82
C HIS A 66 5.28 -13.40 4.36
N GLU A 67 5.77 -12.56 5.28
CA GLU A 67 6.21 -11.21 4.97
C GLU A 67 7.71 -11.12 4.71
N THR A 68 8.09 -10.23 3.80
CA THR A 68 9.49 -9.95 3.47
C THR A 68 10.11 -9.02 4.52
N PRO A 69 11.23 -9.40 5.15
CA PRO A 69 11.92 -8.57 6.14
C PRO A 69 12.24 -7.15 5.67
N ALA A 70 12.74 -7.00 4.43
CA ALA A 70 13.10 -5.70 3.86
C ALA A 70 11.89 -4.76 3.74
N LEU A 71 10.75 -5.25 3.27
CA LEU A 71 9.51 -4.46 3.18
C LEU A 71 9.01 -4.06 4.57
N PHE A 72 9.09 -4.97 5.54
CA PHE A 72 8.67 -4.68 6.90
C PHE A 72 9.60 -3.66 7.59
N GLU A 73 10.88 -3.66 7.28
CA GLU A 73 11.83 -2.66 7.77
C GLU A 73 11.46 -1.25 7.31
N VAL A 74 11.11 -1.09 6.01
CA VAL A 74 10.60 0.19 5.48
C VAL A 74 9.31 0.62 6.18
N TYR A 75 8.38 -0.32 6.41
CA TYR A 75 7.15 -0.02 7.17
C TYR A 75 7.47 0.43 8.60
N ALA A 76 8.37 -0.27 9.29
CA ALA A 76 8.79 0.10 10.64
C ALA A 76 9.44 1.48 10.67
N GLU A 77 10.34 1.78 9.74
CA GLU A 77 10.94 3.12 9.62
C GLU A 77 9.87 4.18 9.37
N TRP A 78 8.91 3.93 8.47
CA TRP A 78 7.81 4.86 8.20
C TRP A 78 6.98 5.15 9.46
N VAL A 79 6.64 4.12 10.24
CA VAL A 79 5.91 4.26 11.52
C VAL A 79 6.68 5.17 12.48
N TYR A 80 7.99 4.97 12.61
CA TYR A 80 8.85 5.75 13.52
C TYR A 80 9.17 7.16 13.00
N SER A 81 9.07 7.37 11.69
CA SER A 81 9.32 8.66 11.03
C SER A 81 8.13 9.61 11.11
N ASN A 82 7.21 9.38 12.06
CA ASN A 82 5.91 10.05 12.12
C ASN A 82 5.20 10.03 10.76
N ARG A 83 5.27 8.88 10.08
CA ARG A 83 4.55 8.60 8.82
C ARG A 83 4.95 9.51 7.66
N SER A 84 6.21 9.94 7.67
CA SER A 84 6.76 10.82 6.63
C SER A 84 6.80 10.11 5.28
N SER A 85 6.19 10.71 4.26
CA SER A 85 6.29 10.25 2.86
C SER A 85 7.72 10.24 2.34
N ALA A 86 8.64 10.97 2.98
CA ALA A 86 10.05 10.99 2.60
C ALA A 86 10.69 9.59 2.69
N ILE A 87 10.25 8.72 3.60
CA ILE A 87 10.76 7.34 3.68
C ILE A 87 10.40 6.57 2.40
N LEU A 88 9.15 6.69 1.97
CA LEU A 88 8.62 6.03 0.78
C LEU A 88 9.12 6.66 -0.53
N GLN A 89 9.54 7.92 -0.50
CA GLN A 89 10.14 8.59 -1.67
C GLN A 89 11.65 8.31 -1.78
N ASN A 90 12.31 7.96 -0.68
CA ASN A 90 13.76 7.69 -0.63
C ASN A 90 14.10 6.20 -0.62
N LEU A 91 13.22 5.34 -1.17
CA LEU A 91 13.43 3.88 -1.27
C LEU A 91 14.72 3.48 -1.99
N ARG A 92 15.36 4.41 -2.72
CA ARG A 92 16.72 4.24 -3.27
C ARG A 92 17.77 3.86 -2.23
N ALA A 93 17.49 4.05 -0.93
CA ALA A 93 18.39 3.70 0.15
C ALA A 93 18.28 2.24 0.64
N HIS A 94 17.22 1.50 0.28
CA HIS A 94 16.91 0.21 0.92
C HIS A 94 17.17 -1.06 0.09
N GLU A 95 17.44 -0.97 -1.21
CA GLU A 95 18.05 -2.09 -1.93
C GLU A 95 18.63 -1.65 -3.26
N VAL A 96 19.69 -2.33 -3.70
CA VAL A 96 20.27 -2.17 -5.03
C VAL A 96 19.71 -3.29 -5.90
N VAL A 97 18.65 -3.02 -6.64
CA VAL A 97 18.13 -3.99 -7.62
C VAL A 97 19.05 -3.92 -8.83
N HIS A 98 19.68 -5.02 -9.21
CA HIS A 98 20.47 -5.08 -10.44
C HIS A 98 19.55 -5.41 -11.61
N ARG A 99 19.65 -4.65 -12.70
CA ARG A 99 18.90 -4.94 -13.92
C ARG A 99 19.27 -6.35 -14.43
N ALA A 100 18.25 -7.09 -14.89
CA ALA A 100 18.42 -8.45 -15.39
C ALA A 100 19.20 -8.53 -16.72
N ASP A 101 19.37 -7.40 -17.41
CA ASP A 101 20.07 -7.29 -18.71
C ASP A 101 21.60 -7.38 -18.60
N GLY A 102 22.15 -7.51 -17.39
CA GLY A 102 23.60 -7.59 -17.17
C GLY A 102 24.36 -6.28 -17.47
N SER A 103 23.66 -5.17 -17.69
CA SER A 103 24.24 -3.85 -18.00
C SER A 103 25.03 -3.21 -16.85
N GLY A 104 24.94 -3.80 -15.64
CA GLY A 104 25.48 -3.21 -14.42
C GLY A 104 24.74 -1.95 -13.97
N GLN A 105 23.64 -1.57 -14.64
CA GLN A 105 22.75 -0.52 -14.19
C GLN A 105 21.93 -1.01 -13.00
N LEU A 106 21.68 -0.11 -12.06
CA LEU A 106 20.79 -0.36 -10.94
C LEU A 106 19.37 -0.12 -11.43
N ASP A 107 18.51 -1.12 -11.35
CA ASP A 107 17.07 -0.94 -11.44
C ASP A 107 16.68 0.06 -10.36
N GLN A 108 15.87 1.06 -10.72
CA GLN A 108 15.43 2.03 -9.74
C GLN A 108 14.56 1.29 -8.70
N PRO A 109 14.91 1.29 -7.40
CA PRO A 109 14.17 0.56 -6.36
C PRO A 109 12.78 1.13 -6.06
N GLY A 110 12.10 1.75 -7.03
CA GLY A 110 10.82 2.40 -6.82
C GLY A 110 9.67 1.43 -6.99
N ALA A 111 9.47 0.95 -8.20
CA ALA A 111 8.17 0.40 -8.60
C ALA A 111 7.86 -0.95 -7.93
N ASP A 112 8.81 -1.90 -7.97
CA ASP A 112 8.67 -3.23 -7.36
C ASP A 112 8.52 -3.14 -5.83
N HIS A 113 9.36 -2.33 -5.20
CA HIS A 113 9.31 -2.10 -3.76
C HIS A 113 7.98 -1.47 -3.35
N LEU A 114 7.50 -0.44 -4.07
CA LEU A 114 6.22 0.19 -3.78
C LEU A 114 5.04 -0.77 -3.97
N LEU A 115 5.09 -1.67 -4.96
CA LEU A 115 4.11 -2.74 -5.08
C LEU A 115 4.17 -3.69 -3.88
N GLY A 116 5.36 -4.12 -3.48
CA GLY A 116 5.55 -4.93 -2.28
C GLY A 116 5.00 -4.26 -1.02
N LEU A 117 5.22 -2.96 -0.85
CA LEU A 117 4.70 -2.17 0.27
C LEU A 117 3.17 -2.01 0.20
N ALA A 118 2.59 -1.93 -1.00
CA ALA A 118 1.13 -1.90 -1.17
C ALA A 118 0.49 -3.21 -0.70
N ILE A 119 1.09 -4.36 -1.08
CA ILE A 119 0.66 -5.69 -0.62
C ILE A 119 0.86 -5.84 0.90
N LEU A 120 2.01 -5.40 1.43
CA LEU A 120 2.25 -5.41 2.87
C LEU A 120 1.20 -4.56 3.61
N GLY A 121 0.90 -3.36 3.12
CA GLY A 121 -0.11 -2.48 3.73
C GLY A 121 -1.51 -3.08 3.75
N GLU A 122 -1.86 -3.87 2.73
CA GLU A 122 -3.10 -4.64 2.68
C GLU A 122 -3.14 -5.69 3.78
N ARG A 123 -2.08 -6.50 3.90
CA ARG A 123 -1.98 -7.55 4.91
C ARG A 123 -1.96 -6.98 6.33
N LEU A 124 -1.25 -5.87 6.55
CA LEU A 124 -1.24 -5.15 7.82
C LEU A 124 -2.54 -4.39 8.11
N ARG A 125 -3.46 -4.31 7.13
CA ARG A 125 -4.72 -3.56 7.22
C ARG A 125 -4.48 -2.12 7.71
N ASP A 126 -3.44 -1.48 7.19
CA ASP A 126 -3.06 -0.11 7.54
C ASP A 126 -3.44 0.84 6.40
N VAL A 127 -4.62 1.47 6.52
CA VAL A 127 -5.17 2.38 5.51
C VAL A 127 -4.28 3.60 5.32
N THR A 128 -3.69 4.13 6.40
CA THR A 128 -2.82 5.32 6.32
C THR A 128 -1.56 5.00 5.54
N PHE A 129 -0.97 3.83 5.79
CA PHE A 129 0.20 3.35 5.07
C PHE A 129 -0.12 3.07 3.60
N LYS A 130 -1.22 2.37 3.30
CA LYS A 130 -1.65 2.11 1.92
C LYS A 130 -1.82 3.41 1.12
N ASN A 131 -2.45 4.42 1.71
CA ASN A 131 -2.61 5.72 1.06
C ASN A 131 -1.26 6.44 0.83
N ALA A 132 -0.33 6.33 1.78
CA ALA A 132 1.02 6.87 1.63
C ALA A 132 1.82 6.16 0.52
N VAL A 133 1.65 4.84 0.35
CA VAL A 133 2.26 4.07 -0.74
C VAL A 133 1.68 4.49 -2.09
N VAL A 134 0.36 4.72 -2.18
CA VAL A 134 -0.28 5.29 -3.37
C VAL A 134 0.34 6.64 -3.73
N ASP A 135 0.55 7.53 -2.76
CA ASP A 135 1.20 8.82 -3.00
C ASP A 135 2.61 8.68 -3.54
N ALA A 136 3.42 7.82 -2.93
CA ALA A 136 4.78 7.56 -3.35
C ALA A 136 4.84 6.96 -4.77
N TYR A 137 3.91 6.05 -5.10
CA TYR A 137 3.80 5.48 -6.44
C TYR A 137 3.40 6.53 -7.48
N VAL A 138 2.46 7.41 -7.16
CA VAL A 138 2.09 8.54 -8.03
C VAL A 138 3.28 9.47 -8.25
N ASP A 139 4.00 9.84 -7.18
CA ASP A 139 5.17 10.71 -7.29
C ASP A 139 6.27 10.07 -8.16
N MET A 140 6.48 8.75 -8.02
CA MET A 140 7.39 7.99 -8.88
C MET A 140 6.96 8.04 -10.35
N LEU A 141 5.68 7.81 -10.67
CA LEU A 141 5.17 7.90 -12.04
C LEU A 141 5.41 9.27 -12.65
N MET A 142 5.26 10.34 -11.86
CA MET A 142 5.50 11.72 -12.32
C MET A 142 6.97 12.01 -12.67
N THR A 143 7.91 11.17 -12.25
CA THR A 143 9.34 11.29 -12.60
C THR A 143 9.73 10.59 -13.91
N GLY A 144 8.77 9.96 -14.60
CA GLY A 144 8.99 9.36 -15.93
C GLY A 144 9.21 7.85 -15.91
N CYS A 145 8.61 7.13 -14.96
CA CYS A 145 8.75 5.68 -14.84
C CYS A 145 7.84 4.93 -15.82
N ILE A 146 8.36 3.86 -16.43
CA ILE A 146 7.57 2.87 -17.17
C ILE A 146 6.87 1.96 -16.15
N CYS A 147 5.63 1.56 -16.44
CA CYS A 147 4.87 0.66 -15.58
C CYS A 147 4.99 -0.78 -16.11
N PRO A 148 5.73 -1.68 -15.46
CA PRO A 148 5.98 -3.02 -15.98
C PRO A 148 4.71 -3.88 -15.99
N THR A 149 4.55 -4.77 -16.98
CA THR A 149 3.37 -5.63 -17.13
C THR A 149 3.30 -6.70 -16.05
N HIS A 150 4.46 -7.18 -15.59
CA HIS A 150 4.55 -8.28 -14.62
C HIS A 150 3.91 -7.96 -13.26
N PHE A 151 3.71 -6.67 -12.95
CA PHE A 151 3.01 -6.23 -11.74
C PHE A 151 1.55 -6.68 -11.75
N ALA A 152 0.94 -6.82 -12.93
CA ALA A 152 -0.45 -7.22 -13.06
C ALA A 152 -0.74 -8.53 -12.32
N LYS A 153 0.17 -9.51 -12.42
CA LYS A 153 0.01 -10.78 -11.72
C LYS A 153 0.05 -10.60 -10.21
N ALA A 154 1.11 -9.96 -9.69
CA ALA A 154 1.27 -9.72 -8.27
C ALA A 154 0.15 -8.86 -7.67
N ILE A 155 -0.38 -7.88 -8.42
CA ILE A 155 -1.53 -7.07 -7.99
C ILE A 155 -2.80 -7.91 -7.90
N TYR A 156 -3.11 -8.71 -8.93
CA TYR A 156 -4.37 -9.47 -8.96
C TYR A 156 -4.36 -10.72 -8.06
N GLU A 157 -3.18 -11.21 -7.69
CA GLU A 157 -3.01 -12.29 -6.71
C GLU A 157 -2.87 -11.76 -5.27
N GLY A 158 -2.21 -10.61 -5.08
CA GLY A 158 -1.82 -10.09 -3.77
C GLY A 158 -2.77 -9.04 -3.18
N LEU A 159 -3.69 -8.48 -3.96
CA LEU A 159 -4.58 -7.40 -3.52
C LEU A 159 -6.06 -7.73 -3.80
N PRO A 160 -6.98 -7.31 -2.93
CA PRO A 160 -8.42 -7.42 -3.18
C PRO A 160 -8.83 -6.76 -4.49
N ARG A 161 -9.78 -7.38 -5.19
CA ARG A 161 -10.30 -6.86 -6.45
C ARG A 161 -10.87 -5.45 -6.27
N GLY A 162 -10.42 -4.53 -7.11
CA GLY A 162 -10.90 -3.15 -7.11
C GLY A 162 -10.31 -2.27 -6.00
N ASN A 163 -9.29 -2.74 -5.27
CA ASN A 163 -8.60 -1.89 -4.30
C ASN A 163 -7.99 -0.65 -4.97
N GLY A 164 -7.66 0.35 -4.13
CA GLY A 164 -7.16 1.64 -4.60
C GLY A 164 -5.95 1.53 -5.52
N PHE A 165 -4.98 0.69 -5.15
CA PHE A 165 -3.74 0.49 -5.89
C PHE A 165 -3.96 -0.21 -7.24
N ALA A 166 -4.77 -1.27 -7.30
CA ALA A 166 -5.12 -1.94 -8.55
C ALA A 166 -5.86 -1.00 -9.51
N ARG A 167 -6.77 -0.16 -8.99
CA ARG A 167 -7.45 0.87 -9.80
C ARG A 167 -6.47 1.89 -10.36
N LEU A 168 -5.48 2.32 -9.57
CA LEU A 168 -4.42 3.22 -10.04
C LEU A 168 -3.60 2.55 -11.15
N TYR A 169 -3.15 1.32 -10.94
CA TYR A 169 -2.37 0.57 -11.92
C TYR A 169 -3.10 0.40 -13.27
N VAL A 170 -4.39 0.07 -13.24
CA VAL A 170 -5.22 0.00 -14.46
C VAL A 170 -5.34 1.36 -15.13
N ASP A 171 -5.53 2.45 -14.38
CA ASP A 171 -5.60 3.80 -14.94
C ASP A 171 -4.27 4.21 -15.59
N VAL A 172 -3.13 3.84 -15.01
CA VAL A 172 -1.79 4.10 -15.57
C VAL A 172 -1.64 3.42 -16.92
N TRP A 173 -1.98 2.13 -17.01
CA TRP A 173 -1.98 1.39 -18.27
C TRP A 173 -2.92 2.00 -19.30
N CYS A 174 -4.13 2.40 -18.91
CA CYS A 174 -5.07 3.03 -19.84
C CYS A 174 -4.57 4.35 -20.41
N TRP A 175 -3.79 5.11 -19.63
CA TRP A 175 -3.41 6.48 -19.97
C TRP A 175 -2.05 6.58 -20.66
N ASN A 176 -1.09 5.75 -20.24
CA ASN A 176 0.31 5.86 -20.66
C ASN A 176 0.73 4.80 -21.68
N SER A 177 0.01 3.67 -21.78
CA SER A 177 0.43 2.63 -22.73
C SER A 177 0.22 3.05 -24.18
N ASP A 178 1.23 2.75 -24.99
CA ASP A 178 1.22 2.85 -26.43
C ASP A 178 1.79 1.56 -27.04
N GLU A 179 2.03 1.55 -28.35
CA GLU A 179 2.54 0.37 -29.04
C GLU A 179 3.94 -0.05 -28.53
N SER A 180 4.80 0.90 -28.15
CA SER A 180 6.17 0.56 -27.73
C SER A 180 6.23 -0.15 -26.39
N TRP A 181 5.15 -0.09 -25.59
CA TRP A 181 5.03 -0.89 -24.36
C TRP A 181 4.83 -2.39 -24.62
N PHE A 182 4.67 -2.80 -25.89
CA PHE A 182 4.54 -4.18 -26.31
C PHE A 182 5.73 -4.66 -27.16
N GLU A 183 6.74 -3.81 -27.32
CA GLU A 183 7.94 -4.07 -28.12
C GLU A 183 9.16 -4.26 -27.20
N GLU A 184 10.13 -5.09 -27.62
CA GLU A 184 11.42 -5.27 -26.95
C GLU A 184 11.34 -5.61 -25.43
N LEU A 185 10.31 -6.37 -25.03
CA LEU A 185 10.05 -6.68 -23.64
C LEU A 185 11.02 -7.71 -23.04
N GLU A 186 11.36 -7.50 -21.77
CA GLU A 186 11.98 -8.54 -20.95
C GLU A 186 11.02 -9.73 -20.80
N GLU A 187 11.53 -10.95 -20.63
CA GLU A 187 10.69 -12.16 -20.48
C GLU A 187 9.67 -12.02 -19.34
N ARG A 188 10.05 -11.36 -18.24
CA ARG A 188 9.13 -11.10 -17.12
C ARG A 188 7.94 -10.23 -17.51
N ASP A 189 8.12 -9.30 -18.45
CA ASP A 189 7.13 -8.33 -18.88
C ASP A 189 6.25 -8.79 -20.05
N ASP A 190 6.33 -10.08 -20.44
CA ASP A 190 5.47 -10.65 -21.47
C ASP A 190 3.98 -10.35 -21.18
N PRO A 191 3.27 -9.63 -22.06
CA PRO A 191 1.86 -9.29 -21.88
C PRO A 191 0.95 -10.52 -21.75
N ASN A 192 1.38 -11.66 -22.29
CA ASN A 192 0.66 -12.92 -22.17
C ASN A 192 0.76 -13.55 -20.78
N SER A 193 1.75 -13.14 -19.98
CA SER A 193 1.89 -13.59 -18.58
C SER A 193 0.93 -12.87 -17.63
N ALA A 194 0.40 -11.71 -18.02
CA ALA A 194 -0.53 -10.95 -17.20
C ALA A 194 -1.93 -11.63 -17.13
N PRO A 195 -2.62 -11.59 -15.98
CA PRO A 195 -3.94 -12.20 -15.84
C PRO A 195 -4.96 -11.64 -16.84
N GLY A 196 -5.77 -12.50 -17.46
CA GLY A 196 -6.82 -12.04 -18.39
C GLY A 196 -7.82 -11.06 -17.76
N ALA A 197 -8.04 -11.15 -16.44
CA ALA A 197 -8.86 -10.20 -15.69
C ALA A 197 -8.27 -8.77 -15.71
N PHE A 198 -6.94 -8.64 -15.68
CA PHE A 198 -6.27 -7.35 -15.80
C PHE A 198 -6.56 -6.69 -17.15
N TRP A 199 -6.35 -7.42 -18.25
CA TRP A 199 -6.65 -6.90 -19.59
C TRP A 199 -8.12 -6.53 -19.77
N LEU A 200 -9.02 -7.30 -19.18
CA LEU A 200 -10.45 -6.99 -19.19
C LEU A 200 -10.75 -5.66 -18.48
N ASP A 201 -10.12 -5.40 -17.33
CA ASP A 201 -10.31 -4.16 -16.58
C ASP A 201 -9.69 -2.96 -17.31
N VAL A 202 -8.51 -3.13 -17.92
CA VAL A 202 -7.90 -2.10 -18.79
C VAL A 202 -8.82 -1.77 -19.96
N VAL A 203 -9.34 -2.76 -20.68
CA VAL A 203 -10.26 -2.53 -21.81
C VAL A 203 -11.54 -1.84 -21.36
N LYS A 204 -12.19 -2.33 -20.30
CA LYS A 204 -13.39 -1.69 -19.74
C LYS A 204 -13.14 -0.24 -19.35
N ARG A 205 -12.03 0.01 -18.68
CA ARG A 205 -11.66 1.35 -18.23
C ARG A 205 -11.34 2.28 -19.40
N ARG A 206 -10.60 1.80 -20.41
CA ARG A 206 -10.31 2.56 -21.63
C ARG A 206 -11.58 2.94 -22.39
N ILE A 207 -12.58 2.05 -22.45
CA ILE A 207 -13.92 2.35 -23.01
C ILE A 207 -14.62 3.46 -22.22
N GLN A 208 -14.59 3.42 -20.89
CA GLN A 208 -15.19 4.45 -20.03
C GLN A 208 -14.51 5.82 -20.20
N LEU A 209 -13.18 5.84 -20.34
CA LEU A 209 -12.43 7.08 -20.58
C LEU A 209 -12.67 7.61 -22.01
N GLY A 210 -12.85 6.71 -22.99
CA GLY A 210 -13.15 7.07 -24.37
C GLY A 210 -12.07 7.96 -24.98
N ARG A 211 -12.49 9.01 -25.70
CA ARG A 211 -11.55 9.96 -26.35
C ARG A 211 -10.80 10.86 -25.36
N ARG A 212 -11.17 10.87 -24.08
CA ARG A 212 -10.58 11.76 -23.07
C ARG A 212 -9.10 11.46 -22.82
N VAL A 213 -8.67 10.21 -23.01
CA VAL A 213 -7.27 9.79 -22.87
C VAL A 213 -6.34 10.55 -23.83
N TYR A 214 -6.84 10.92 -25.00
CA TYR A 214 -6.06 11.59 -26.04
C TYR A 214 -6.19 13.12 -26.02
N ASP A 215 -7.00 13.68 -25.12
CA ASP A 215 -7.18 15.13 -25.01
C ASP A 215 -6.09 15.72 -24.11
N ALA A 216 -5.11 16.39 -24.70
CA ALA A 216 -3.97 17.00 -24.00
C ALA A 216 -4.38 18.03 -22.93
N ARG A 217 -5.62 18.54 -22.94
CA ARG A 217 -6.13 19.45 -21.91
C ARG A 217 -6.57 18.72 -20.64
N ILE A 218 -6.81 17.41 -20.74
CA ILE A 218 -7.23 16.57 -19.64
C ILE A 218 -5.98 15.99 -18.98
N LYS A 219 -5.87 16.20 -17.68
CA LYS A 219 -4.79 15.61 -16.87
C LYS A 219 -5.09 14.14 -16.60
N ALA A 220 -4.04 13.34 -16.46
CA ALA A 220 -4.17 11.96 -16.00
C ALA A 220 -4.94 11.90 -14.65
N PRO A 221 -5.73 10.85 -14.40
CA PRO A 221 -6.61 10.79 -13.23
C PRO A 221 -5.87 11.00 -11.89
N TRP A 222 -4.69 10.41 -11.70
CA TRP A 222 -3.87 10.58 -10.49
C TRP A 222 -3.26 11.98 -10.35
N VAL A 223 -3.05 12.69 -11.45
CA VAL A 223 -2.60 14.09 -11.44
C VAL A 223 -3.76 15.03 -11.09
N ALA A 224 -4.95 14.73 -11.59
CA ALA A 224 -6.15 15.51 -11.30
C ALA A 224 -6.61 15.33 -9.85
N ASN A 225 -6.62 14.08 -9.36
CA ASN A 225 -7.04 13.73 -8.01
C ASN A 225 -6.48 12.36 -7.62
N ARG A 226 -5.33 12.29 -6.95
CA ARG A 226 -4.78 11.02 -6.43
C ARG A 226 -5.60 10.41 -5.30
N ALA A 227 -6.35 11.22 -4.53
CA ALA A 227 -7.15 10.73 -3.42
C ALA A 227 -8.32 9.82 -3.86
N GLN A 228 -8.65 9.77 -5.15
CA GLN A 228 -9.65 8.81 -5.68
C GLN A 228 -9.22 7.34 -5.52
N TYR A 229 -7.93 7.10 -5.32
CA TYR A 229 -7.34 5.80 -5.05
C TYR A 229 -7.11 5.53 -3.57
N TYR A 230 -7.41 6.49 -2.70
CA TYR A 230 -7.29 6.27 -1.28
C TYR A 230 -8.38 5.34 -0.79
N GLU A 231 -8.01 4.55 0.19
CA GLU A 231 -8.94 3.83 1.02
C GLU A 231 -9.39 4.72 2.17
N VAL A 232 -10.64 4.50 2.58
CA VAL A 232 -11.23 5.14 3.74
C VAL A 232 -11.34 4.07 4.82
N GLU A 233 -10.92 4.40 6.04
CA GLU A 233 -11.22 3.52 7.16
C GLU A 233 -12.73 3.34 7.26
N GLY A 234 -13.22 2.11 7.09
CA GLY A 234 -14.62 1.81 7.40
C GLY A 234 -14.90 2.21 8.84
N GLU A 235 -16.02 2.91 9.08
CA GLU A 235 -16.45 3.28 10.43
C GLU A 235 -16.40 2.03 11.33
N MET A 236 -15.70 2.14 12.45
CA MET A 236 -15.78 1.15 13.50
C MET A 236 -17.22 1.18 14.00
N VAL A 237 -18.03 0.19 13.62
CA VAL A 237 -19.08 -0.25 14.53
C VAL A 237 -18.32 -0.83 15.71
N LEU A 238 -18.19 -0.04 16.77
CA LEU A 238 -17.87 -0.58 18.08
C LEU A 238 -19.08 -1.44 18.43
N ASP A 239 -19.02 -2.72 18.07
CA ASP A 239 -19.98 -3.69 18.58
C ASP A 239 -19.74 -3.73 20.10
N ASP A 240 -20.62 -3.03 20.82
CA ASP A 240 -20.82 -3.23 22.24
C ASP A 240 -20.98 -4.75 22.47
N GLU A 241 -20.30 -5.26 23.50
CA GLU A 241 -20.10 -6.69 23.84
C GLU A 241 -21.39 -7.48 24.20
N GLU A 242 -22.51 -7.29 23.49
CA GLU A 242 -23.78 -8.01 23.71
C GLU A 242 -24.41 -8.47 22.39
N ASN A 243 -23.73 -9.35 21.64
CA ASN A 243 -24.40 -10.42 20.87
C ASN A 243 -23.37 -11.36 20.22
N ALA A 244 -22.66 -12.12 21.05
CA ALA A 244 -22.01 -13.33 20.59
C ALA A 244 -23.06 -14.45 20.48
N GLU A 245 -23.80 -14.48 19.36
CA GLU A 245 -24.32 -15.73 18.79
C GLU A 245 -24.90 -15.47 17.39
N GLN A 246 -24.35 -16.17 16.40
CA GLN A 246 -24.76 -16.27 14.99
C GLN A 246 -24.24 -15.21 14.01
N ALA A 247 -23.04 -15.45 13.49
CA ALA A 247 -22.75 -15.16 12.09
C ALA A 247 -21.93 -16.31 11.48
N VAL A 248 -22.48 -16.83 10.39
CA VAL A 248 -22.06 -18.02 9.66
C VAL A 248 -20.99 -17.63 8.63
N GLY A 249 -19.91 -18.41 8.65
CA GLY A 249 -18.88 -18.66 7.62
C GLY A 249 -18.78 -17.75 6.39
N THR A 250 -17.69 -17.02 6.35
CA THR A 250 -16.91 -16.78 5.12
C THR A 250 -15.48 -17.22 5.41
N GLU A 251 -14.97 -18.17 4.62
CA GLU A 251 -13.58 -18.61 4.63
C GLU A 251 -12.72 -17.43 4.12
N ASP A 252 -12.12 -16.68 5.05
CA ASP A 252 -11.06 -15.73 4.76
C ASP A 252 -9.75 -16.51 4.62
N ASP A 253 -8.98 -16.22 3.56
CA ASP A 253 -7.56 -16.59 3.46
C ASP A 253 -6.80 -15.82 4.55
N ASP A 254 -6.92 -16.33 5.77
CA ASP A 254 -6.38 -15.75 6.98
C ASP A 254 -4.85 -15.72 6.92
N ILE A 255 -4.30 -14.56 7.24
CA ILE A 255 -2.92 -14.45 7.68
C ILE A 255 -2.79 -15.40 8.87
N ASP A 256 -2.00 -16.47 8.72
CA ASP A 256 -1.65 -17.39 9.81
C ASP A 256 -0.79 -16.66 10.86
N VAL A 257 -1.44 -15.83 11.69
CA VAL A 257 -0.81 -15.20 12.85
C VAL A 257 -0.69 -16.26 13.93
N LEU A 258 0.48 -16.90 13.99
CA LEU A 258 0.79 -17.89 15.02
C LEU A 258 1.07 -17.18 16.36
N VAL A 259 0.07 -17.06 17.22
CA VAL A 259 0.25 -16.60 18.61
C VAL A 259 0.68 -17.80 19.46
N LYS A 260 1.91 -17.77 19.99
CA LYS A 260 2.36 -18.77 20.99
C LYS A 260 2.16 -18.22 22.40
N PRO A 261 1.56 -18.99 23.33
CA PRO A 261 1.44 -18.58 24.73
C PRO A 261 2.81 -18.48 25.39
N GLU A 262 2.99 -17.49 26.27
CA GLU A 262 4.22 -17.30 27.04
C GLU A 262 4.61 -18.57 27.83
N PRO A 263 5.90 -18.93 27.90
CA PRO A 263 6.35 -20.03 28.74
C PRO A 263 6.14 -19.66 30.21
N LYS A 264 5.32 -20.45 30.92
CA LYS A 264 5.12 -20.29 32.36
C LYS A 264 6.47 -20.37 33.08
N SER A 265 6.86 -19.28 33.75
CA SER A 265 8.02 -19.26 34.65
C SER A 265 7.84 -20.33 35.72
N ARG A 266 8.80 -21.25 35.80
CA ARG A 266 8.83 -22.34 36.78
C ARG A 266 9.60 -21.94 38.03
#